data_AF-X1H352-F1
#
_entry.id   AF-X1H352-F1
#
_cell.length_a   1.000
_cell.length_b   1.000
_cell.length_c   1.000
_cell.angle_alpha   90.00
_cell.angle_beta   90.00
_cell.angle_gamma   90.00
#
_symmetry.space_group_name_H-M   'P 1'
#
loop_
_entity.id
_entity.type
_entity.pdbx_description
1 polymer ?
#
loop_
_entity_poly.entity_id
_entity_poly.type
_entity_poly.pdbx_seq_one_letter_code
_entity_poly.pdbx_strand_id
1 'polypeptide(L)' 'MKDLSIKEKFAQIIVTRDLGIVAHYCQRVLVLEQGNLVENDTVQNVFANPQHKQTKQIILQSSLRDIHK' A
#
# COMPACT_ATOMS: atom_id res chain seq x y z
N MET A 1 -2.43 3.27 15.65
CA MET A 1 -3.67 3.07 14.87
C MET A 1 -3.88 1.63 14.43
N LYS A 2 -2.84 0.94 13.92
CA LYS A 2 -2.90 -0.48 13.54
C LYS A 2 -3.26 -1.42 14.70
N ASP A 3 -2.68 -1.20 15.88
CA ASP A 3 -2.97 -2.06 17.04
C ASP A 3 -4.38 -1.83 17.61
N LEU A 4 -4.94 -0.63 17.35
CA LEU A 4 -6.27 -0.26 17.82
C LEU A 4 -7.38 -0.95 17.03
N SER A 5 -7.25 -1.09 15.69
CA SER A 5 -8.22 -1.88 14.91
C SER A 5 -8.25 -3.33 15.32
N ILE A 6 -7.08 -3.91 15.61
CA ILE A 6 -6.96 -5.31 16.05
C ILE A 6 -7.64 -5.48 17.41
N LYS A 7 -7.36 -4.58 18.36
CA LYS A 7 -7.91 -4.65 19.71
C LYS A 7 -9.43 -4.45 19.75
N GLU A 8 -9.92 -3.44 19.04
CA GLU A 8 -11.34 -3.03 19.08
C GLU A 8 -12.18 -3.69 17.97
N LYS A 9 -11.60 -4.63 17.20
CA LYS A 9 -12.25 -5.46 16.17
C LYS A 9 -13.03 -4.65 15.12
N PHE A 10 -12.43 -3.61 14.56
CA PHE A 10 -13.01 -2.84 13.46
C PHE A 10 -12.07 -2.77 12.25
N ALA A 11 -12.66 -2.58 11.07
CA ALA A 11 -11.92 -2.38 9.82
C ALA A 11 -11.58 -0.89 9.62
N GLN A 12 -10.39 -0.62 9.08
CA GLN A 12 -9.95 0.72 8.72
C GLN A 12 -9.66 0.78 7.23
N ILE A 13 -10.13 1.84 6.57
CA ILE A 13 -9.75 2.19 5.20
C ILE A 13 -8.96 3.49 5.27
N ILE A 14 -7.72 3.46 4.77
CA ILE A 14 -6.84 4.62 4.70
C ILE A 14 -6.68 4.98 3.22
N VAL A 15 -7.07 6.19 2.84
CA VAL A 15 -6.86 6.74 1.49
C VAL A 15 -5.74 7.77 1.57
N THR A 16 -4.59 7.44 1.01
CA THR A 16 -3.40 8.29 1.04
C THR A 16 -2.55 8.09 -0.19
N ARG A 17 -1.72 9.10 -0.51
CA ARG A 17 -0.63 8.99 -1.50
C ARG A 17 0.73 8.75 -0.85
N ASP A 18 0.79 8.76 0.49
CA ASP A 18 2.00 8.51 1.25
C ASP A 18 2.19 6.99 1.43
N LEU A 19 3.19 6.45 0.73
CA LEU A 19 3.52 5.03 0.78
C LEU A 19 4.14 4.59 2.11
N GLY A 20 4.70 5.50 2.90
CA GLY A 20 5.23 5.20 4.23
C GLY A 20 4.10 4.85 5.18
N ILE A 21 3.00 5.62 5.10
CA ILE A 21 1.77 5.28 5.83
C ILE A 21 1.25 3.91 5.40
N VAL A 22 1.21 3.62 4.09
CA VAL A 22 0.78 2.31 3.58
C VAL A 22 1.68 1.19 4.11
N ALA A 23 3.00 1.36 4.05
CA ALA A 23 3.98 0.37 4.49
C ALA A 23 3.85 0.03 5.98
N HIS A 24 3.58 1.02 6.82
CA HIS A 24 3.53 0.80 8.28
C HIS A 24 2.15 0.38 8.80
N TYR A 25 1.06 0.95 8.26
CA TYR A 25 -0.26 0.82 8.85
C TYR A 25 -1.18 -0.17 8.13
N CYS A 26 -0.95 -0.42 6.84
CA CYS A 26 -1.84 -1.26 6.03
C CYS A 26 -1.33 -2.70 5.93
N GLN A 27 -2.26 -3.62 5.65
CA GLN A 27 -1.96 -5.03 5.34
C GLN A 27 -2.16 -5.31 3.84
N ARG A 28 -3.14 -4.63 3.24
CA ARG A 28 -3.47 -4.67 1.81
C ARG A 28 -3.48 -3.26 1.24
N VAL A 29 -3.24 -3.14 -0.04
CA VAL A 29 -3.30 -1.88 -0.78
C VAL A 29 -4.10 -2.07 -2.06
N LEU A 30 -4.92 -1.06 -2.38
CA LEU A 30 -5.66 -0.95 -3.62
C LEU A 30 -5.12 0.27 -4.36
N VAL A 31 -4.67 0.08 -5.60
CA VAL A 31 -4.17 1.16 -6.44
C VAL A 31 -5.25 1.54 -7.44
N LEU A 32 -5.57 2.83 -7.48
CA LEU A 32 -6.55 3.39 -8.39
C LEU A 32 -5.87 4.25 -9.47
N GLU A 33 -6.27 4.06 -10.73
CA GLU A 33 -5.91 4.93 -11.86
C GLU A 33 -7.19 5.43 -12.52
N GLN A 34 -7.39 6.75 -12.55
CA GLN A 34 -8.52 7.37 -13.26
C GLN A 34 -9.89 6.76 -12.86
N GLY A 35 -10.05 6.42 -11.57
CA GLY A 35 -11.27 5.80 -11.05
C GLY A 35 -11.36 4.27 -11.20
N ASN A 36 -10.36 3.64 -11.83
CA ASN A 36 -10.32 2.19 -12.02
C ASN A 36 -9.39 1.52 -11.00
N LEU A 37 -9.80 0.38 -10.44
CA LEU A 37 -8.94 -0.47 -9.63
C LEU A 37 -7.96 -1.23 -10.54
N VAL A 38 -6.69 -0.83 -10.48
CA VAL A 38 -5.65 -1.38 -11.36
C VAL A 38 -4.73 -2.38 -10.65
N GLU A 39 -4.68 -2.37 -9.33
CA GLU A 39 -3.93 -3.36 -8.54
C GLU A 39 -4.53 -3.54 -7.15
N ASN A 40 -4.52 -4.77 -6.63
CA ASN A 40 -5.04 -5.12 -5.31
C ASN A 40 -4.28 -6.32 -4.74
N ASP A 41 -3.38 -6.07 -3.80
CA ASP A 41 -2.57 -7.12 -3.18
C ASP A 41 -2.17 -6.75 -1.75
N THR A 42 -1.44 -7.63 -1.10
CA THR A 42 -0.71 -7.35 0.15
C THR A 42 0.30 -6.24 -0.07
N VAL A 43 0.51 -5.42 0.96
CA VAL A 43 1.53 -4.36 0.92
C VAL A 43 2.90 -4.95 0.58
N GLN A 44 3.24 -6.11 1.13
CA GLN A 44 4.50 -6.80 0.85
C GLN A 44 4.66 -7.13 -0.64
N ASN A 45 3.64 -7.72 -1.27
CA ASN A 45 3.74 -8.09 -2.69
C ASN A 45 3.75 -6.86 -3.61
N VAL A 46 2.94 -5.83 -3.32
CA VAL A 46 2.93 -4.60 -4.13
C VAL A 46 4.27 -3.87 -4.08
N PHE A 47 4.96 -3.87 -2.94
CA PHE A 47 6.27 -3.21 -2.82
C PHE A 47 7.41 -4.07 -3.40
N ALA A 48 7.37 -5.39 -3.21
CA ALA A 48 8.42 -6.29 -3.68
C ALA A 48 8.30 -6.65 -5.17
N ASN A 49 7.07 -6.80 -5.66
CA ASN A 49 6.76 -7.27 -7.01
C ASN A 49 5.52 -6.57 -7.58
N PRO A 50 5.54 -5.23 -7.74
CA PRO A 50 4.42 -4.50 -8.32
C PRO A 50 4.12 -5.00 -9.74
N GLN A 51 2.86 -5.28 -10.04
CA GLN A 51 2.45 -5.83 -11.35
C GLN A 51 2.08 -4.73 -12.34
N HIS A 52 1.27 -3.76 -11.92
CA HIS A 52 0.74 -2.74 -12.81
C HIS A 52 1.78 -1.65 -13.14
N LYS A 53 1.72 -1.11 -14.36
CA LYS A 53 2.68 -0.11 -14.84
C LYS A 53 2.68 1.16 -13.97
N GLN A 54 1.50 1.66 -13.60
CA GLN A 54 1.37 2.84 -12.75
C GLN A 54 1.95 2.58 -11.35
N THR A 55 1.65 1.42 -10.76
CA THR A 55 2.19 1.02 -9.44
C THR A 55 3.72 0.96 -9.46
N LYS A 56 4.31 0.37 -10.51
CA LYS A 56 5.77 0.37 -10.70
C LYS A 56 6.34 1.79 -10.69
N GLN A 57 5.71 2.72 -11.39
CA GLN A 57 6.16 4.12 -11.41
C GLN A 57 6.08 4.76 -10.02
N ILE A 58 4.98 4.56 -9.30
CA ILE A 58 4.77 5.06 -7.93
C ILE A 58 5.85 4.54 -6.99
N ILE A 59 6.12 3.22 -6.99
CA ILE A 59 7.15 2.61 -6.15
C ILE A 59 8.55 3.10 -6.55
N LEU A 60 8.84 3.21 -7.84
CA LEU A 60 10.13 3.73 -8.31
C LEU A 60 10.36 5.18 -7.87
N GLN A 61 9.33 6.03 -7.88
CA GLN A 61 9.47 7.41 -7.41
C GLN A 61 9.53 7.53 -5.88
N SER A 62 9.16 6.47 -5.17
CA SER A 62 9.19 6.46 -3.71
C SER A 62 10.61 6.29 -3.18
N SER A 63 10.91 6.96 -2.06
CA SER A 63 12.14 6.79 -1.27
C SER A 63 12.16 5.48 -0.47
N LEU A 64 11.18 4.59 -0.66
CA LEU A 64 10.96 3.39 0.15
C LEU A 64 11.48 2.09 -0.48
N ARG A 65 12.37 2.20 -1.48
CA ARG A 65 12.96 1.01 -2.13
C ARG A 65 13.74 0.11 -1.18
N ASP A 66 14.14 0.61 0.00
CA ASP A 66 15.05 -0.07 0.93
C ASP A 66 14.35 -0.78 2.11
N ILE A 67 13.00 -0.79 2.21
CA ILE A 67 12.29 -1.36 3.38
C ILE A 67 12.46 -2.91 3.51
N HIS A 68 13.03 -3.57 2.50
CA HIS A 68 13.14 -5.04 2.45
C HIS A 68 14.57 -5.57 2.26
N LYS A 69 15.60 -4.83 2.69
CA LYS A 69 16.93 -5.42 2.91
C LYS A 69 17.13 -5.85 4.36
#